data_AF-A0A1D8ND22-F1
#
_entry.id   AF-A0A1D8ND22-F1
#
_cell.length_a   1.000
_cell.length_b   1.000
_cell.length_c   1.000
_cell.angle_alpha   90.00
_cell.angle_beta   90.00
_cell.angle_gamma   90.00
#
_symmetry.space_group_name_H-M   'P 1'
#
loop_
_entity.id
_entity.type
_entity.pdbx_description
1 polymer ?
#
loop_
_entity_poly.entity_id
_entity_poly.type
_entity_poly.pdbx_seq_one_letter_code
_entity_poly.pdbx_strand_id
1 'polypeptide(L)' 'MARIYPKQNLRNALRTRTARNVGKKTDVLVYLDYVLFLNRLMAEARKEAKGHPPTALDIAKARGRVLRQFRG' A
#
# COMPACT_ATOMS: atom_id res chain seq x y z
N MET A 1 2.31 -23.21 0.11
CA MET A 1 1.56 -21.97 -0.23
C MET A 1 2.10 -20.83 0.61
N ALA A 2 2.67 -19.79 0.01
CA ALA A 2 3.14 -18.62 0.77
C ALA A 2 1.93 -17.89 1.38
N ARG A 3 1.97 -17.61 2.68
CA ARG A 3 0.92 -16.85 3.36
C ARG A 3 1.04 -15.39 2.94
N ILE A 4 0.22 -14.98 1.97
CA ILE A 4 0.24 -13.64 1.37
C ILE A 4 0.01 -12.54 2.42
N TYR A 5 -0.74 -12.84 3.48
CA TYR A 5 -1.13 -11.89 4.51
C TYR A 5 -0.25 -11.95 5.78
N PRO A 6 0.68 -11.00 6.00
CA PRO A 6 1.57 -10.97 7.15
C PRO A 6 0.90 -10.33 8.38
N LYS A 7 -0.09 -11.03 8.95
CA LYS A 7 -0.97 -10.55 10.03
C LYS A 7 -0.21 -9.92 11.21
N GLN A 8 0.79 -10.60 11.76
CA GLN A 8 1.50 -10.15 12.96
C GLN A 8 2.28 -8.84 12.70
N ASN A 9 2.98 -8.77 11.58
CA ASN A 9 3.76 -7.60 11.19
C ASN A 9 2.86 -6.38 10.98
N LEU A 10 1.71 -6.59 10.32
CA LEU A 10 0.74 -5.52 10.11
C LEU A 10 0.17 -5.00 11.43
N ARG A 11 -0.25 -5.89 12.34
CA ARG A 11 -0.77 -5.49 13.65
C ARG A 11 0.25 -4.73 14.49
N ASN A 12 1.51 -5.18 14.46
CA ASN A 12 2.61 -4.47 15.13
C ASN A 12 2.82 -3.07 14.54
N ALA A 13 2.88 -2.96 13.20
CA ALA A 13 3.05 -1.67 12.53
C ALA A 13 1.89 -0.70 12.82
N LEU A 14 0.65 -1.19 12.83
CA LEU A 14 -0.53 -0.39 13.15
C LEU A 14 -0.55 0.06 14.61
N ARG A 15 -0.22 -0.83 15.55
CA ARG A 15 -0.12 -0.48 16.98
C ARG A 15 0.89 0.63 17.21
N THR A 16 2.08 0.52 16.59
CA THR A 16 3.13 1.53 16.70
C THR A 16 2.71 2.90 16.13
N ARG A 17 1.97 2.91 15.02
CA ARG A 17 1.60 4.17 14.33
C ARG A 17 0.34 4.84 14.89
N THR A 18 -0.62 4.06 15.40
CA THR A 18 -1.93 4.58 15.82
C THR A 18 -2.08 4.65 17.33
N ALA A 19 -1.21 3.99 18.11
CA ALA A 19 -1.35 3.77 19.54
C ALA A 19 -2.72 3.16 19.96
N ARG A 20 -3.44 2.54 19.01
CA ARG A 20 -4.76 1.94 19.22
C ARG A 20 -4.71 0.42 19.04
N ASN A 21 -5.58 -0.27 19.77
CA ASN A 21 -5.80 -1.69 19.59
C ASN A 21 -6.59 -1.93 18.29
N VAL A 22 -5.98 -2.65 17.35
CA VAL A 22 -6.62 -3.04 16.09
C VAL A 22 -7.54 -4.23 16.35
N GLY A 23 -8.82 -4.10 16.00
CA GLY A 23 -9.81 -5.17 16.11
C GLY A 23 -9.49 -6.38 15.25
N LYS A 24 -10.03 -7.55 15.60
CA LYS A 24 -9.71 -8.87 14.98
C LYS A 24 -9.95 -8.96 13.45
N LYS A 25 -10.78 -8.06 12.89
CA LYS A 25 -11.13 -8.01 11.46
C LYS A 25 -10.68 -6.71 10.78
N THR A 26 -10.16 -5.74 11.53
CA THR A 26 -9.74 -4.44 10.98
C THR A 26 -8.42 -4.59 10.24
N ASP A 27 -7.56 -5.48 10.72
CA ASP A 27 -6.25 -5.77 10.13
C ASP A 27 -6.34 -6.32 8.70
N VAL A 28 -7.35 -7.14 8.37
CA VAL A 28 -7.54 -7.62 6.98
C VAL A 28 -8.01 -6.51 6.05
N LEU A 29 -8.87 -5.60 6.53
CA LEU A 29 -9.35 -4.47 5.74
C LEU A 29 -8.24 -3.47 5.45
N VAL A 30 -7.40 -3.17 6.44
CA VAL A 30 -6.22 -2.30 6.24
C VAL A 30 -5.23 -2.93 5.26
N TYR A 31 -5.07 -4.26 5.30
CA TYR A 31 -4.22 -4.94 4.34
C TYR A 31 -4.79 -4.88 2.92
N LEU A 32 -6.10 -5.08 2.77
CA LEU A 32 -6.77 -4.94 1.48
C LEU A 32 -6.57 -3.53 0.91
N ASP A 33 -6.78 -2.50 1.73
CA ASP A 33 -6.56 -1.11 1.32
C ASP A 33 -5.11 -0.85 0.89
N TYR A 34 -4.13 -1.39 1.63
CA TYR A 34 -2.72 -1.34 1.25
C TYR A 34 -2.42 -2.03 -0.09
N VAL A 35 -3.01 -3.20 -0.35
CA VAL A 35 -2.83 -3.91 -1.62
C VAL A 35 -3.47 -3.13 -2.78
N LEU A 36 -4.65 -2.55 -2.57
CA LEU A 36 -5.29 -1.67 -3.55
C LEU A 36 -4.44 -0.43 -3.84
N PHE A 37 -3.84 0.16 -2.81
CA PHE A 37 -2.88 1.24 -2.95
C PHE A 37 -1.67 0.84 -3.80
N LEU A 38 -1.05 -0.32 -3.53
CA LEU A 38 0.10 -0.81 -4.32
C LEU A 38 -0.28 -1.05 -5.78
N ASN A 39 -1.43 -1.66 -6.04
CA ASN A 39 -1.92 -1.88 -7.41
C ASN A 39 -2.10 -0.57 -8.15
N ARG A 40 -2.69 0.44 -7.51
CA ARG A 40 -2.86 1.77 -8.10
C ARG A 40 -1.53 2.47 -8.31
N LEU A 41 -0.61 2.36 -7.36
CA LEU A 41 0.74 2.92 -7.46
C LEU A 41 1.50 2.35 -8.65
N MET A 42 1.48 1.04 -8.83
CA MET A 42 2.13 0.39 -9.97
C MET A 42 1.48 0.74 -11.31
N ALA A 43 0.16 0.87 -11.35
CA ALA A 43 -0.55 1.30 -12.56
C ALA A 43 -0.15 2.72 -12.98
N GLU A 44 -0.07 3.67 -12.04
CA GLU A 44 0.37 5.03 -12.33
C GLU A 44 1.87 5.09 -12.65
N ALA A 45 2.72 4.34 -11.94
CA ALA A 45 4.15 4.27 -12.24
C ALA A 45 4.43 3.74 -13.65
N ARG A 46 3.63 2.77 -14.14
CA ARG A 46 3.72 2.29 -15.53
C ARG A 46 3.37 3.36 -16.56
N LYS A 47 2.44 4.27 -16.25
CA LYS A 47 2.13 5.41 -17.12
C LYS A 47 3.29 6.40 -17.18
N GLU A 48 3.89 6.70 -16.03
CA GLU A 48 5.08 7.57 -15.94
C GLU A 48 6.27 6.96 -16.70
N ALA A 49 6.41 5.64 -16.66
CA ALA A 49 7.45 4.89 -17.36
C ALA A 49 7.25 4.78 -18.89
N LYS A 50 6.15 5.28 -19.46
CA LYS A 50 5.94 5.41 -20.92
C LYS A 50 6.34 4.18 -21.78
N GLY A 51 6.12 2.98 -21.27
CA GLY A 51 6.40 1.73 -21.98
C GLY A 51 7.70 1.01 -21.61
N HIS A 52 8.57 1.60 -20.78
CA HIS A 52 9.68 0.86 -20.15
C HIS A 52 9.26 0.29 -18.78
N PRO A 53 10.03 -0.66 -18.22
CA PRO A 53 9.83 -1.12 -16.85
C PRO A 53 9.90 0.07 -15.86
N PRO A 54 8.99 0.17 -14.88
CA PRO A 54 8.99 1.28 -13.93
C PRO A 54 10.27 1.35 -13.10
N THR A 55 10.88 2.53 -13.06
CA THR A 55 12.06 2.79 -12.21
C THR A 55 11.63 3.40 -10.87
N ALA A 56 12.58 3.50 -9.93
CA ALA A 56 12.34 4.15 -8.64
C ALA A 56 11.86 5.61 -8.80
N LEU A 57 12.32 6.32 -9.85
CA LEU A 57 11.92 7.70 -10.13
C LEU A 57 10.46 7.78 -10.56
N ASP A 58 9.99 6.87 -11.42
CA ASP A 58 8.61 6.82 -11.90
C ASP A 58 7.64 6.52 -10.75
N ILE A 59 8.04 5.60 -9.87
CA ILE A 59 7.29 5.29 -8.64
C ILE A 59 7.23 6.52 -7.74
N ALA A 60 8.33 7.26 -7.55
CA ALA A 60 8.36 8.47 -6.74
C ALA A 60 7.44 9.57 -7.29
N LYS A 61 7.40 9.76 -8.61
CA LYS A 61 6.49 10.68 -9.29
C LYS A 61 5.03 10.28 -9.11
N ALA A 62 4.71 9.01 -9.32
CA ALA A 62 3.35 8.48 -9.15
C ALA A 62 2.87 8.54 -7.69
N ARG A 63 3.76 8.33 -6.71
CA ARG A 63 3.45 8.25 -5.28
C ARG A 63 2.65 9.44 -4.79
N GLY A 64 3.06 10.67 -5.11
CA GLY A 64 2.41 11.89 -4.62
C GLY A 64 0.97 12.05 -5.11
N ARG A 65 0.64 11.49 -6.29
CA ARG A 65 -0.71 11.49 -6.85
C ARG A 65 -1.57 10.41 -6.21
N VAL A 66 -1.02 9.21 -6.08
CA VAL A 66 -1.75 8.04 -5.55
C VAL A 66 -2.04 8.22 -4.07
N LEU A 67 -1.10 8.73 -3.28
CA LEU A 67 -1.35 9.04 -1.86
C LEU A 67 -2.51 10.01 -1.66
N ARG A 68 -2.73 10.96 -2.58
CA ARG A 68 -3.87 11.88 -2.51
C ARG A 68 -5.21 11.18 -2.76
N GLN A 69 -5.24 10.13 -3.58
CA GLN A 69 -6.45 9.35 -3.87
C GLN A 69 -6.85 8.44 -2.71
N PHE A 70 -5.89 8.04 -1.87
CA PHE A 70 -6.08 7.18 -0.70
C PHE A 70 -6.12 7.96 0.63
N ARG A 71 -6.14 9.30 0.56
CA ARG A 71 -6.47 10.11 1.74
C ARG A 71 -7.99 10.04 1.92
N GLY A 72 -8.41 9.30 2.96
CA GLY A 72 -9.76 9.38 3.51
C GLY A 72 -10.02 10.72 4.17
#